data_AF-A0A431MN77-F1
#
_entry.id   AF-A0A431MN77-F1
#
_cell.length_a   1.000
_cell.length_b   1.000
_cell.length_c   1.000
_cell.angle_alpha   90.00
_cell.angle_beta   90.00
_cell.angle_gamma   90.00
#
_symmetry.space_group_name_H-M   'P 1'
#
loop_
_entity.id
_entity.type
_entity.pdbx_description
1 polymer ?
#
loop_
_entity_poly.entity_id
_entity_poly.type
_entity_poly.pdbx_seq_one_letter_code
_entity_poly.pdbx_strand_id
1 'polypeptide(L)'
;MMKWIYILWPSFVTAVLGEMVFFALINPKELYLLGQPVYWSPIAIYSVGFLMFWGLTAITASLYYFFQKPAEEINHLDDKPASKMHHSHSH
;
A
#
# COMPACT_ATOMS: atom_id res chain seq x y z
N MET A 1 -16.57 0.95 -4.77
CA MET A 1 -15.76 -0.29 -5.00
C MET A 1 -14.30 0.03 -4.80
N MET A 2 -13.58 -0.79 -4.04
CA MET A 2 -12.13 -0.64 -3.84
C MET A 2 -11.42 -1.03 -5.13
N LYS A 3 -10.81 -0.07 -5.80
CA LYS A 3 -10.00 -0.34 -7.00
C LYS A 3 -8.64 -0.87 -6.53
N TRP A 4 -8.53 -2.18 -6.33
CA TRP A 4 -7.31 -2.87 -5.90
C TRP A 4 -6.07 -2.47 -6.69
N ILE A 5 -6.22 -2.13 -7.97
CA ILE A 5 -5.14 -1.62 -8.82
C ILE A 5 -4.44 -0.38 -8.25
N TYR A 6 -5.16 0.51 -7.56
CA TYR A 6 -4.58 1.70 -6.93
C TYR A 6 -3.76 1.38 -5.69
N ILE A 7 -3.91 0.19 -5.11
CA ILE A 7 -3.11 -0.28 -3.98
C ILE A 7 -1.93 -1.10 -4.49
N LEU A 8 -2.20 -2.05 -5.39
CA LEU A 8 -1.22 -2.98 -5.94
C LEU A 8 -0.12 -2.30 -6.75
N TRP A 9 -0.46 -1.23 -7.47
CA TRP A 9 0.51 -0.49 -8.29
C TRP A 9 1.58 0.24 -7.46
N PRO A 10 1.23 1.15 -6.52
CA PRO A 10 2.22 1.80 -5.67
C PRO A 10 2.91 0.84 -4.70
N SER A 11 2.24 -0.21 -4.24
CA SER A 11 2.89 -1.23 -3.40
C SER A 11 3.99 -1.96 -4.16
N PHE A 12 3.79 -2.27 -5.44
CA PHE A 12 4.81 -2.89 -6.29
C PHE A 12 6.08 -2.04 -6.37
N VAL A 13 5.95 -0.73 -6.67
CA VAL A 13 7.12 0.18 -6.76
C VAL A 13 7.86 0.26 -5.43
N THR A 14 7.12 0.37 -4.32
CA THR A 14 7.70 0.45 -2.98
C THR A 14 8.40 -0.86 -2.58
N ALA A 15 7.83 -1.99 -2.99
CA ALA A 15 8.42 -3.31 -2.77
C ALA A 15 9.73 -3.50 -3.52
N VAL A 16 9.82 -3.09 -4.78
CA VAL A 16 11.06 -3.13 -5.57
C VAL A 16 12.15 -2.28 -4.91
N LEU A 17 11.81 -1.07 -4.46
CA LEU A 17 12.76 -0.22 -3.74
C LEU A 17 13.22 -0.85 -2.42
N GLY A 18 12.29 -1.39 -1.64
CA GLY A 18 12.58 -2.08 -0.38
C GLY A 18 13.46 -3.31 -0.57
N GLU A 19 13.16 -4.12 -1.58
CA GLU A 19 13.96 -5.28 -1.96
C GLU A 19 15.40 -4.89 -2.35
N MET A 20 15.56 -3.88 -3.20
CA MET A 20 16.89 -3.41 -3.62
C MET A 20 17.71 -2.92 -2.42
N VAL A 21 17.12 -2.13 -1.53
CA VAL A 21 17.80 -1.63 -0.32
C VAL A 21 18.14 -2.79 0.62
N PHE A 22 17.21 -3.73 0.82
CA PHE A 22 17.43 -4.88 1.69
C PHE A 22 18.59 -5.75 1.21
N PHE A 23 18.61 -6.14 -0.07
CA PHE A 23 19.69 -6.96 -0.61
C PHE A 23 20.99 -6.21 -0.87
N ALA A 24 20.96 -4.87 -0.94
CA ALA A 24 22.17 -4.06 -0.90
C ALA A 24 22.87 -4.13 0.48
N LEU A 25 22.09 -4.28 1.56
CA LEU A 25 22.59 -4.34 2.93
C LEU A 25 22.84 -5.78 3.41
N ILE A 26 22.06 -6.74 2.90
CA ILE A 26 22.05 -8.14 3.36
C ILE A 26 22.45 -9.03 2.19
N ASN A 27 23.55 -9.76 2.35
CA ASN A 27 24.02 -10.69 1.34
C ASN A 27 23.03 -11.87 1.25
N PRO A 28 22.39 -12.12 0.08
CA PRO A 28 21.44 -13.22 -0.07
C PRO A 28 22.07 -14.59 0.22
N LYS A 29 23.39 -14.75 0.04
CA LYS A 29 24.09 -16.02 0.31
C LYS A 29 24.32 -16.28 1.80
N GLU A 30 24.20 -15.26 2.65
CA GLU A 30 24.39 -15.37 4.10
C GLU A 30 23.06 -15.45 4.85
N LEU A 31 21.94 -15.58 4.13
CA LEU A 31 20.64 -15.77 4.75
C LEU A 31 20.56 -17.17 5.37
N TYR A 32 20.52 -17.22 6.70
CA TYR A 32 20.24 -18.46 7.43
C TYR A 32 18.73 -18.53 7.69
N LEU A 33 18.03 -19.48 7.06
CA LEU A 33 16.66 -19.80 7.45
C LEU A 33 16.70 -20.87 8.55
N LEU A 34 16.04 -20.58 9.68
CA LEU A 34 15.87 -21.53 10.79
C LEU A 34 17.20 -22.11 11.31
N GLY A 35 18.28 -21.34 11.25
CA GLY A 35 19.62 -21.76 11.71
C GLY A 35 20.35 -22.70 10.75
N GLN A 36 19.88 -22.87 9.51
CA GLN A 36 20.58 -23.62 8.46
C GLN A 36 20.97 -22.71 7.30
N PRO A 37 22.18 -22.87 6.73
CA PRO A 37 22.59 -22.11 5.54
C PRO A 37 21.68 -22.46 4.37
N VAL A 38 21.15 -21.43 3.72
CA VAL A 38 20.19 -21.58 2.63
C VAL A 38 20.92 -21.85 1.33
N TYR A 39 20.94 -23.11 0.89
CA TYR A 39 21.43 -23.51 -0.43
C TYR A 39 20.39 -23.30 -1.53
N TRP A 40 19.59 -22.23 -1.46
CA TRP A 40 18.63 -21.92 -2.50
C TRP A 40 19.32 -21.20 -3.66
N SER A 41 18.81 -21.41 -4.87
CA SER A 41 19.26 -20.65 -6.03
C SER A 41 19.03 -19.15 -5.78
N PRO A 42 19.96 -18.26 -6.21
CA PRO A 42 19.81 -16.82 -6.05
C PRO A 42 18.44 -16.30 -6.53
N ILE A 43 17.91 -16.87 -7.62
CA ILE A 43 16.59 -16.49 -8.17
C ILE A 43 15.44 -16.70 -7.16
N ALA A 44 15.52 -17.75 -6.34
CA ALA A 44 14.49 -18.06 -5.35
C ALA A 44 14.55 -17.07 -4.19
N ILE A 45 15.75 -16.67 -3.76
CA ILE A 45 15.94 -15.70 -2.69
C ILE A 45 15.39 -14.33 -3.08
N TYR A 46 15.73 -13.85 -4.28
CA TYR A 46 15.19 -12.59 -4.80
C TYR A 46 13.66 -12.65 -4.93
N SER A 47 13.13 -13.69 -5.58
CA SER A 47 11.68 -13.82 -5.77
C SER A 47 10.90 -13.84 -4.45
N VAL A 48 11.40 -14.56 -3.44
CA VAL A 48 10.77 -14.59 -2.10
C VAL A 48 10.87 -13.24 -1.42
N GLY A 49 12.04 -12.58 -1.48
CA GLY A 49 12.25 -11.24 -0.96
C GLY A 49 11.24 -10.25 -1.56
N PHE A 50 11.17 -10.20 -2.88
CA PHE A 50 10.21 -9.40 -3.63
C PHE A 50 8.77 -9.64 -3.15
N LEU A 51 8.33 -10.90 -3.11
CA LEU A 51 6.96 -11.24 -2.70
C LEU A 51 6.67 -10.86 -1.25
N MET A 52 7.62 -11.00 -0.33
CA MET A 52 7.45 -10.57 1.05
C MET A 52 7.31 -9.05 1.16
N PHE A 53 8.18 -8.29 0.50
CA PHE A 53 8.08 -6.82 0.48
C PHE A 53 6.80 -6.34 -0.21
N TRP A 54 6.39 -7.00 -1.29
CA TRP A 54 5.17 -6.66 -2.00
C TRP A 54 3.91 -6.96 -1.18
N GLY A 55 3.86 -8.10 -0.51
CA GLY A 55 2.78 -8.43 0.41
C GLY A 55 2.70 -7.44 1.58
N LEU A 56 3.84 -7.14 2.22
CA LEU A 56 3.90 -6.21 3.34
C LEU A 56 3.41 -4.80 2.94
N THR A 57 3.94 -4.26 1.84
CA THR A 57 3.56 -2.92 1.35
C THR A 57 2.09 -2.88 0.88
N ALA A 58 1.58 -3.95 0.27
CA ALA A 58 0.16 -4.06 -0.09
C ALA A 58 -0.75 -4.07 1.14
N ILE A 59 -0.36 -4.77 2.21
CA ILE A 59 -1.10 -4.77 3.49
C ILE A 59 -1.09 -3.37 4.11
N THR A 60 0.07 -2.72 4.18
CA THR A 60 0.18 -1.36 4.72
C THR A 60 -0.69 -0.36 3.96
N ALA A 61 -0.64 -0.39 2.62
CA ALA A 61 -1.45 0.49 1.78
C ALA A 61 -2.97 0.19 1.90
N SER A 62 -3.33 -1.09 2.05
CA SER A 62 -4.73 -1.49 2.30
C SER A 62 -5.23 -1.00 3.67
N LEU A 63 -4.42 -1.12 4.71
CA LEU A 63 -4.73 -0.62 6.06
C LEU A 63 -4.88 0.90 6.06
N TYR A 64 -3.95 1.62 5.43
CA TYR A 64 -4.02 3.08 5.28
C TYR A 64 -5.34 3.51 4.63
N TYR A 65 -5.70 2.86 3.52
CA TYR A 65 -6.95 3.13 2.83
C TYR A 65 -8.18 2.82 3.71
N PHE A 66 -8.14 1.71 4.46
CA PHE A 66 -9.21 1.32 5.38
C PHE A 66 -9.40 2.36 6.51
N PHE A 67 -8.32 2.93 7.04
CA PHE A 67 -8.37 4.00 8.04
C PHE A 67 -8.78 5.37 7.48
N GLN A 68 -8.68 5.61 6.18
CA GLN A 68 -9.04 6.89 5.59
C GLN A 68 -10.55 7.01 5.33
N LYS A 69 -11.21 5.90 5.00
CA LYS A 69 -12.68 5.80 4.90
C LYS A 69 -13.47 6.33 6.10
N PRO A 70 -13.13 6.05 7.37
CA PRO A 70 -13.89 6.58 8.50
C PRO A 70 -13.83 8.11 8.64
N ALA A 71 -12.87 8.82 8.04
CA ALA A 71 -12.80 10.28 8.13
C ALA A 71 -13.67 10.98 7.07
N GLU A 72 -13.82 10.39 5.88
CA GLU A 72 -14.59 10.97 4.77
C GLU A 72 -16.10 10.94 5.07
N GLU A 73 -16.58 9.89 5.76
CA GLU A 73 -17.98 9.80 6.21
C GLU A 73 -18.37 10.86 7.24
N ILE A 74 -17.40 11.40 8.00
CA ILE A 74 -17.63 12.44 9.02
C ILE A 74 -17.72 13.83 8.38
N ASN A 75 -16.97 14.10 7.30
CA ASN A 75 -16.91 15.43 6.67
C ASN A 75 -18.13 15.77 5.80
N HIS A 76 -19.02 14.81 5.48
CA HIS A 76 -20.19 15.06 4.63
C HIS A 76 -21.46 15.46 5.41
N LEU A 77 -21.39 15.61 6.74
CA LEU A 77 -22.55 15.99 7.54
C LEU A 77 -22.80 17.51 7.62
N ASP A 78 -21.83 18.35 7.22
CA ASP A 78 -21.94 19.82 7.32
C ASP A 78 -22.12 20.56 5.98
N ASP A 79 -22.10 19.87 4.84
CA ASP A 79 -22.26 20.48 3.51
C ASP A 79 -23.74 20.54 3.09
N LYS A 80 -24.64 21.03 3.95
CA LYS A 80 -25.99 21.42 3.50
C LYS A 80 -25.98 22.92 3.21
N PRO A 81 -25.72 23.36 1.96
CA PRO A 81 -25.73 24.79 1.68
C PRO A 81 -27.16 25.28 1.87
N ALA A 82 -27.33 26.23 2.81
CA ALA A 82 -28.49 27.10 2.93
C ALA A 82 -28.66 28.02 1.70
N SER A 83 -28.30 27.56 0.50
CA SER A 83 -28.32 28.28 -0.77
C SER A 83 -29.54 27.91 -1.60
N LYS A 84 -30.74 27.92 -0.99
CA LYS A 84 -32.02 27.86 -1.71
C LYS A 84 -32.95 29.04 -1.42
N MET A 85 -32.48 30.10 -0.77
CA MET A 85 -33.35 31.23 -0.35
C MET A 85 -33.10 32.55 -1.09
N HIS A 86 -32.44 32.60 -2.26
CA HIS A 86 -32.19 33.89 -2.92
C HIS A 86 -32.27 33.91 -4.45
N HIS A 87 -33.20 33.19 -5.08
CA HIS A 87 -33.59 33.48 -6.47
C HIS A 87 -35.03 33.04 -6.74
N SER A 88 -35.99 33.78 -6.18
CA SER A 88 -37.40 33.68 -6.57
C SER A 88 -38.06 35.05 -6.39
N HIS A 89 -37.50 36.08 -7.01
CA HIS A 89 -38.13 37.39 -7.22
C HIS A 89 -37.63 37.92 -8.56
N SER A 90 -38.36 37.61 -9.64
CA SER A 90 -38.49 38.46 -10.84
C SER A 90 -39.26 37.70 -11.92
N HIS A 91 -40.59 37.75 -11.86
CA HIS A 91 -41.47 37.69 -13.03
C HIS A 91 -42.66 38.59 -12.78
#